data_AF-A0A0G0D040-F1
#
_entry.id   AF-A0A0G0D040-F1
#
_cell.length_a   1.000
_cell.length_b   1.000
_cell.length_c   1.000
_cell.angle_alpha   90.00
_cell.angle_beta   90.00
_cell.angle_gamma   90.00
#
_symmetry.space_group_name_H-M   'P 1'
#
loop_
_entity.id
_entity.type
_entity.pdbx_description
1 polymer ?
#
loop_
_entity_poly.entity_id
_entity_poly.type
_entity_poly.pdbx_seq_one_letter_code
_entity_poly.pdbx_strand_id
1 'polypeptide(L)'
;MNRGSKNKLAVASPGTVITISFFMLLAVILFVLLDPSEQAKKGSDQLITNISTEIYSATVRATVVKLEIPLKAGLTSVLLNSKEGLEAINTLIGIGELKKSFIKNSMNQLSKIYLTTASDQSSYAICFKPESKNFKKNSNNMYDQFGEKTGCNKSKECYYCLNGKMKN
;
A
#
# COMPACT_ATOMS: atom_id res chain seq x y z
N MET A 1 52.16 43.67 -4.66
CA MET A 1 51.18 44.44 -5.46
C MET A 1 49.90 43.60 -5.58
N ASN A 2 48.91 43.86 -4.72
CA ASN A 2 47.72 43.01 -4.58
C ASN A 2 46.54 43.66 -5.33
N ARG A 3 46.12 43.07 -6.46
CA ARG A 3 44.95 43.56 -7.22
C ARG A 3 43.68 42.96 -6.64
N GLY A 4 42.91 43.78 -5.94
CA GLY A 4 41.59 43.43 -5.43
C GLY A 4 40.62 43.11 -6.57
N SER A 5 40.16 41.85 -6.60
CA SER A 5 39.07 41.40 -7.46
C SER A 5 37.76 42.01 -6.97
N LYS A 6 37.17 42.94 -7.74
CA LYS A 6 35.85 43.50 -7.48
C LYS A 6 34.79 42.51 -7.95
N ASN A 7 34.15 41.81 -7.02
CA ASN A 7 32.94 41.04 -7.29
C ASN A 7 31.82 42.01 -7.69
N LYS A 8 31.47 42.08 -8.98
CA LYS A 8 30.29 42.81 -9.45
C LYS A 8 29.06 42.04 -8.99
N LEU A 9 28.27 42.65 -8.11
CA LEU A 9 26.96 42.16 -7.72
C LEU A 9 26.04 42.27 -8.95
N ALA A 10 25.62 41.14 -9.52
CA ALA A 10 24.66 41.12 -10.60
C ALA A 10 23.28 41.51 -10.04
N VAL A 11 22.82 42.72 -10.34
CA VAL A 11 21.47 43.18 -9.97
C VAL A 11 20.48 42.62 -10.98
N ALA A 12 19.52 41.82 -10.50
CA ALA A 12 18.47 41.24 -11.33
C ALA A 12 17.59 42.36 -11.94
N SER A 13 17.22 42.20 -13.22
CA SER A 13 16.34 43.16 -13.89
C SER A 13 14.98 43.24 -13.17
N PRO A 14 14.27 44.39 -13.20
CA PRO A 14 12.97 44.54 -12.53
C PRO A 14 11.96 43.44 -12.92
N GLY A 15 11.96 43.01 -14.19
CA GLY A 15 11.08 41.94 -14.68
C GLY A 15 11.40 40.56 -14.08
N THR A 16 12.67 40.30 -13.76
CA THR A 16 13.09 39.06 -13.10
C THR A 16 12.63 39.04 -11.64
N VAL A 17 12.68 40.18 -10.94
CA VAL A 17 12.25 40.28 -9.53
C VAL A 17 10.75 40.05 -9.39
N ILE A 18 9.94 40.62 -10.29
CA ILE A 18 8.48 40.41 -10.30
C ILE A 18 8.14 38.94 -10.52
N THR A 19 8.75 38.32 -11.53
CA THR A 19 8.53 36.91 -11.86
C THR A 19 8.88 36.00 -10.68
N ILE A 20 10.04 36.20 -10.05
CA ILE A 20 10.46 35.43 -8.86
C ILE A 20 9.45 35.61 -7.72
N SER A 21 8.98 36.83 -7.48
CA SER A 21 8.02 37.10 -6.41
C SER A 21 6.68 36.36 -6.63
N PHE A 22 6.20 36.32 -7.88
CA PHE A 22 5.02 35.53 -8.24
C PHE A 22 5.24 34.03 -8.04
N PHE A 23 6.38 33.49 -8.48
CA PHE A 23 6.69 32.07 -8.28
C PHE A 23 6.79 31.68 -6.80
N MET A 24 7.38 32.54 -5.97
CA MET A 24 7.48 32.30 -4.52
C MET A 24 6.10 32.31 -3.85
N LEU A 25 5.22 33.25 -4.23
CA LEU A 25 3.85 33.31 -3.72
C LEU A 25 3.05 32.05 -4.12
N LEU A 26 3.13 31.63 -5.38
CA LEU A 26 2.47 30.42 -5.86
C LEU A 26 2.98 29.17 -5.12
N ALA A 27 4.29 29.07 -4.90
CA ALA A 27 4.87 27.94 -4.19
C ALA A 27 4.31 27.80 -2.77
N VAL A 28 4.21 28.89 -2.01
CA VAL A 28 3.65 28.86 -0.65
C VAL A 28 2.19 28.38 -0.64
N ILE A 29 1.37 28.87 -1.58
CA ILE A 29 -0.03 28.44 -1.71
C ILE A 29 -0.12 26.93 -1.99
N LEU A 30 0.73 26.42 -2.88
CA LEU A 30 0.78 25.00 -3.21
C LEU A 30 1.17 24.14 -2.00
N PHE A 31 2.14 24.58 -1.19
CA PHE A 31 2.55 23.84 0.02
C PHE A 31 1.45 23.76 1.07
N VAL A 32 0.61 24.79 1.19
CA VAL A 32 -0.53 24.76 2.13
C VAL A 32 -1.64 23.85 1.61
N LEU A 33 -1.88 23.81 0.30
CA LEU A 33 -2.92 22.97 -0.31
C LEU A 33 -2.51 21.49 -0.38
N LEU A 34 -1.22 21.21 -0.56
CA LEU A 34 -0.67 19.88 -0.70
C LEU A 34 -0.03 19.46 0.61
N ASP A 35 -0.72 18.66 1.43
CA ASP A 35 -0.10 17.98 2.58
C ASP A 35 0.83 16.86 2.05
N PRO A 36 2.16 17.04 2.00
CA PRO A 36 3.06 16.08 1.38
C PRO A 36 3.14 14.79 2.18
N SER A 37 2.90 14.84 3.50
CA SER A 37 2.87 13.67 4.36
C SER A 37 1.67 12.78 4.00
N GLU A 38 0.50 13.38 3.82
CA GLU A 38 -0.68 12.63 3.39
C GLU A 38 -0.56 12.09 1.96
N GLN A 39 0.15 12.78 1.07
CA GLN A 39 0.46 12.24 -0.26
C GLN A 39 1.39 11.03 -0.20
N ALA A 40 2.43 11.08 0.63
CA ALA A 40 3.33 9.93 0.83
C ALA A 40 2.57 8.71 1.39
N LYS A 41 1.68 8.91 2.37
CA LYS A 41 0.82 7.85 2.91
C LYS A 41 -0.13 7.28 1.86
N LYS A 42 -0.76 8.14 1.04
CA LYS A 42 -1.60 7.69 -0.08
C LYS A 42 -0.80 6.85 -1.08
N GLY A 43 0.41 7.26 -1.42
CA GLY A 43 1.30 6.49 -2.30
C GLY A 43 1.66 5.12 -1.71
N SER A 44 1.99 5.08 -0.42
CA SER A 44 2.24 3.82 0.32
C SER A 44 1.00 2.92 0.33
N ASP A 45 -0.17 3.45 0.70
CA ASP A 45 -1.43 2.69 0.72
C ASP A 45 -1.79 2.14 -0.67
N GLN A 46 -1.56 2.92 -1.73
CA GLN A 46 -1.80 2.46 -3.11
C GLN A 46 -0.86 1.32 -3.49
N LEU A 47 0.42 1.39 -3.09
CA LEU A 47 1.38 0.32 -3.35
C LEU A 47 0.97 -0.98 -2.62
N ILE A 48 0.59 -0.88 -1.34
CA ILE A 48 0.09 -2.02 -0.56
C ILE A 48 -1.19 -2.59 -1.18
N THR A 49 -2.10 -1.74 -1.66
CA THR A 49 -3.33 -2.14 -2.35
C THR A 49 -3.01 -2.92 -3.62
N ASN A 50 -2.07 -2.45 -4.43
CA ASN A 50 -1.67 -3.11 -5.68
C ASN A 50 -1.09 -4.51 -5.40
N ILE A 51 -0.20 -4.61 -4.41
CA ILE A 51 0.42 -5.89 -3.99
C ILE A 51 -0.64 -6.85 -3.45
N SER A 52 -1.54 -6.37 -2.58
CA SER A 52 -2.64 -7.16 -2.04
C SER A 52 -3.56 -7.66 -3.16
N THR A 53 -3.85 -6.82 -4.15
CA THR A 53 -4.68 -7.17 -5.31
C THR A 53 -4.00 -8.20 -6.21
N GLU A 54 -2.68 -8.12 -6.38
CA GLU A 54 -1.90 -9.09 -7.15
C GLU A 54 -1.96 -10.48 -6.49
N ILE A 55 -1.76 -10.56 -5.17
CA ILE A 55 -1.86 -11.82 -4.40
C ILE A 55 -3.28 -12.36 -4.44
N TYR A 56 -4.28 -11.50 -4.22
CA TYR A 56 -5.69 -11.88 -4.30
C TYR A 56 -6.01 -12.48 -5.68
N SER A 57 -5.65 -11.78 -6.75
CA SER A 57 -5.92 -12.22 -8.12
C SER A 57 -5.19 -13.51 -8.46
N ALA A 58 -3.94 -13.67 -8.00
CA ALA A 58 -3.19 -14.91 -8.14
C ALA A 58 -3.87 -16.08 -7.41
N THR A 59 -4.36 -15.84 -6.20
CA THR A 59 -5.09 -16.85 -5.41
C THR A 59 -6.38 -17.25 -6.13
N VAL A 60 -7.17 -16.28 -6.61
CA VAL A 60 -8.40 -16.56 -7.38
C VAL A 60 -8.11 -17.41 -8.61
N ARG A 61 -7.10 -17.05 -9.42
CA ARG A 61 -6.73 -17.82 -10.62
C ARG A 61 -6.26 -19.23 -10.27
N ALA A 62 -5.42 -19.35 -9.25
CA ALA A 62 -4.94 -20.64 -8.77
C ALA A 62 -6.09 -21.55 -8.31
N THR A 63 -7.08 -20.99 -7.63
CA THR A 63 -8.28 -21.72 -7.18
C THR A 63 -9.09 -22.26 -8.35
N VAL A 64 -9.20 -21.52 -9.45
CA VAL A 64 -9.87 -22.01 -10.66
C VAL A 64 -9.12 -23.20 -11.28
N VAL A 65 -7.78 -23.19 -11.24
CA VAL A 65 -6.95 -24.28 -11.79
C VAL A 65 -6.92 -25.51 -10.89
N LYS A 66 -6.84 -25.32 -9.57
CA LYS A 66 -6.70 -26.42 -8.60
C LYS A 66 -8.03 -26.95 -8.06
N LEU A 67 -9.12 -26.22 -8.28
CA LEU A 67 -10.44 -26.48 -7.69
C LEU A 67 -10.44 -26.42 -6.15
N GLU A 68 -9.40 -25.82 -5.56
CA GLU A 68 -9.25 -25.60 -4.12
C GLU A 68 -8.46 -24.30 -3.87
N ILE A 69 -8.59 -23.69 -2.69
CA ILE A 69 -7.75 -22.54 -2.32
C ILE A 69 -6.33 -23.05 -2.01
N PRO A 70 -5.30 -22.64 -2.77
CA PRO A 70 -3.93 -23.17 -2.63
C PRO A 70 -3.17 -22.52 -1.47
N LEU A 71 -3.86 -22.21 -0.39
CA LEU A 71 -3.29 -21.59 0.81
C LEU A 71 -3.49 -22.54 1.98
N LYS A 72 -2.54 -22.54 2.91
CA LYS A 72 -2.67 -23.33 4.14
C LYS A 72 -3.94 -22.94 4.90
N ALA A 73 -4.68 -23.93 5.37
CA ALA A 73 -5.92 -23.74 6.13
C ALA A 73 -5.66 -23.15 7.52
N GLY A 74 -6.66 -22.46 8.08
CA GLY A 74 -6.67 -22.05 9.49
C GLY A 74 -5.62 -21.02 9.88
N LEU A 75 -5.13 -20.21 8.95
CA LEU A 75 -4.25 -19.08 9.26
C LEU A 75 -5.08 -17.94 9.85
N THR A 76 -4.62 -17.32 10.94
CA THR A 76 -5.35 -16.25 11.63
C THR A 76 -4.48 -15.01 11.73
N SER A 77 -4.76 -14.00 10.90
CA SER A 77 -4.05 -12.72 10.84
C SER A 77 -2.53 -12.86 10.79
N VAL A 78 -2.06 -13.73 9.90
CA VAL A 78 -0.63 -14.00 9.69
C VAL A 78 -0.03 -12.91 8.81
N LEU A 79 1.05 -12.27 9.25
CA LEU A 79 1.78 -11.32 8.41
C LEU A 79 2.41 -12.02 7.20
N LEU A 80 2.32 -11.41 6.02
CA LEU A 80 2.84 -12.02 4.79
C LEU A 80 4.38 -12.11 4.71
N ASN A 81 5.10 -11.34 5.54
CA ASN A 81 6.55 -11.48 5.69
C ASN A 81 6.98 -12.54 6.73
N SER A 82 6.03 -13.17 7.42
CA SER A 82 6.32 -14.30 8.32
C SER A 82 6.66 -15.57 7.55
N LYS A 83 7.09 -16.62 8.25
CA LYS A 83 7.38 -17.92 7.63
C LYS A 83 6.14 -18.49 6.92
N GLU A 84 5.01 -18.50 7.59
CA GLU A 84 3.73 -19.00 7.09
C GLU A 84 3.21 -18.13 5.93
N GLY A 85 3.37 -16.81 6.03
CA GLY A 85 3.01 -15.88 4.96
C GLY A 85 3.86 -16.06 3.69
N LEU A 86 5.17 -16.25 3.85
CA LEU A 86 6.08 -16.52 2.75
C LEU A 86 5.84 -17.90 2.13
N GLU A 87 5.47 -18.90 2.92
CA GLU A 87 5.04 -20.21 2.42
C GLU A 87 3.82 -20.07 1.50
N ALA A 88 2.80 -19.31 1.91
CA ALA A 88 1.63 -19.01 1.08
C ALA A 88 2.00 -18.33 -0.26
N ILE A 89 2.89 -17.33 -0.24
CA ILE A 89 3.35 -16.67 -1.46
C ILE A 89 4.17 -17.63 -2.35
N ASN A 90 5.04 -18.44 -1.75
CA ASN A 90 5.84 -19.42 -2.48
C ASN A 90 4.98 -20.51 -3.14
N THR A 91 3.86 -20.90 -2.53
CA THR A 91 2.90 -21.81 -3.17
C THR A 91 2.34 -21.19 -4.45
N LEU A 92 1.93 -19.92 -4.42
CA LEU A 92 1.45 -19.21 -5.61
C LEU A 92 2.56 -19.05 -6.68
N ILE A 93 3.80 -18.82 -6.28
CA ILE A 93 4.96 -18.80 -7.20
C ILE A 93 5.21 -20.18 -7.81
N GLY A 94 5.11 -21.25 -7.01
CA GLY A 94 5.34 -22.64 -7.44
C GLY A 94 4.30 -23.12 -8.45
N ILE A 95 3.05 -22.64 -8.34
CA ILE A 95 1.98 -22.90 -9.30
C ILE A 95 2.12 -22.04 -10.57
N GLY A 96 2.94 -20.97 -10.53
CA GLY A 96 3.19 -20.08 -11.65
C GLY A 96 2.26 -18.86 -11.71
N GLU A 97 1.50 -18.60 -10.64
CA GLU A 97 0.53 -17.49 -10.59
C GLU A 97 1.15 -16.16 -10.13
N LEU A 98 2.33 -16.23 -9.50
CA LEU A 98 3.16 -15.09 -9.14
C LEU A 98 4.58 -15.24 -9.69
N LYS A 99 5.22 -14.11 -10.00
CA LYS A 99 6.62 -14.09 -10.45
C LYS A 99 7.57 -14.41 -9.28
N LYS A 100 8.68 -15.10 -9.55
CA LYS A 100 9.73 -15.40 -8.55
C LYS A 100 10.31 -14.14 -7.89
N SER A 101 10.34 -13.01 -8.60
CA SER A 101 10.83 -11.73 -8.08
C SER A 101 9.84 -11.00 -7.16
N PHE A 102 8.60 -11.51 -7.01
CA PHE A 102 7.55 -10.85 -6.26
C PHE A 102 7.96 -10.55 -4.81
N ILE A 103 8.49 -11.55 -4.09
CA ILE A 103 8.93 -11.39 -2.69
C ILE A 103 10.01 -10.30 -2.58
N LYS A 104 11.03 -10.36 -3.46
CA LYS A 104 12.13 -9.38 -3.46
C LYS A 104 11.64 -7.95 -3.69
N ASN A 105 10.66 -7.78 -4.57
CA ASN A 105 10.15 -6.47 -4.96
C ASN A 105 9.15 -5.88 -3.95
N SER A 106 8.51 -6.72 -3.14
CA SER A 106 7.39 -6.35 -2.28
C SER A 106 7.69 -6.48 -0.78
N MET A 107 8.92 -6.84 -0.40
CA MET A 107 9.25 -7.27 0.96
C MET A 107 8.83 -6.27 2.05
N ASN A 108 9.05 -4.98 1.80
CA ASN A 108 8.71 -3.91 2.75
C ASN A 108 7.19 -3.81 2.96
N GLN A 109 6.39 -4.06 1.92
CA GLN A 109 4.94 -3.95 1.97
C GLN A 109 4.29 -5.21 2.53
N LEU A 110 4.89 -6.38 2.31
CA LEU A 110 4.43 -7.65 2.89
C LEU A 110 4.41 -7.62 4.43
N SER A 111 5.25 -6.78 5.05
CA SER A 111 5.23 -6.56 6.51
C SER A 111 3.99 -5.81 7.04
N LYS A 112 3.14 -5.31 6.14
CA LYS A 112 1.92 -4.56 6.47
C LYS A 112 0.64 -5.29 6.04
N ILE A 113 0.78 -6.46 5.42
CA ILE A 113 -0.32 -7.24 4.87
C ILE A 113 -0.50 -8.51 5.71
N TYR A 114 -1.73 -8.77 6.10
CA TYR A 114 -2.18 -9.90 6.90
C TYR A 114 -2.97 -10.86 6.01
N LEU A 115 -2.80 -12.16 6.27
CA LEU A 115 -3.51 -13.25 5.64
C LEU A 115 -4.28 -14.03 6.71
N THR A 116 -5.57 -14.22 6.44
CA THR A 116 -6.44 -15.11 7.21
C THR A 116 -7.05 -16.13 6.26
N THR A 117 -7.10 -17.39 6.65
CA THR A 117 -7.74 -18.47 5.89
C THR A 117 -8.65 -19.27 6.80
N ALA A 118 -9.80 -19.68 6.29
CA ALA A 118 -10.72 -20.53 7.04
C ALA A 118 -10.11 -21.92 7.27
N SER A 119 -10.49 -22.57 8.37
CA SER A 119 -10.01 -23.91 8.74
C SER A 119 -10.41 -25.00 7.74
N ASP A 120 -11.48 -24.77 6.98
CA ASP A 120 -12.00 -25.66 5.94
C ASP A 120 -11.54 -25.26 4.52
N GLN A 121 -10.62 -24.28 4.40
CA GLN A 121 -10.16 -23.70 3.13
C GLN A 121 -11.29 -23.17 2.23
N SER A 122 -12.48 -22.88 2.78
CA SER A 122 -13.60 -22.34 2.01
C SER A 122 -13.42 -20.86 1.66
N SER A 123 -12.60 -20.14 2.43
CA SER A 123 -12.41 -18.71 2.30
C SER A 123 -11.06 -18.22 2.80
N TYR A 124 -10.68 -17.02 2.33
CA TYR A 124 -9.48 -16.31 2.77
C TYR A 124 -9.71 -14.80 2.72
N ALA A 125 -8.90 -14.07 3.49
CA ALA A 125 -8.90 -12.62 3.56
C ALA A 125 -7.46 -12.09 3.52
N ILE A 126 -7.21 -11.12 2.65
CA ILE A 126 -5.94 -10.39 2.57
C ILE A 126 -6.21 -8.97 3.03
N CYS A 127 -5.65 -8.61 4.19
CA CYS A 127 -5.98 -7.38 4.90
C CYS A 127 -4.76 -6.50 5.12
N PHE A 128 -4.92 -5.17 5.11
CA PHE A 128 -3.88 -4.25 5.55
C PHE A 128 -4.50 -3.04 6.23
N LYS A 129 -3.71 -2.38 7.09
CA LYS A 129 -4.13 -1.17 7.80
C LYS A 129 -3.72 0.06 6.97
N PRO A 130 -4.67 0.80 6.37
CA PRO A 130 -4.33 2.02 5.64
C PRO A 130 -3.78 3.09 6.58
N GLU A 131 -2.86 3.90 6.08
CA GLU A 131 -2.24 4.99 6.83
C GLU A 131 -2.91 6.34 6.53
N SER A 132 -3.33 6.55 5.28
CA SER A 132 -3.89 7.81 4.80
C SER A 132 -5.29 8.11 5.32
N LYS A 133 -5.58 9.40 5.54
CA LYS A 133 -6.89 9.85 6.03
C LYS A 133 -8.04 9.48 5.08
N ASN A 134 -7.79 9.49 3.77
CA ASN A 134 -8.84 9.23 2.77
C ASN A 134 -9.27 7.76 2.73
N PHE A 135 -8.32 6.82 2.77
CA PHE A 135 -8.65 5.40 2.89
C PHE A 135 -9.39 5.12 4.21
N LYS A 136 -9.00 5.79 5.29
CA LYS A 136 -9.67 5.71 6.59
C LYS A 136 -11.11 6.26 6.60
N LYS A 137 -11.46 7.15 5.68
CA LYS A 137 -12.80 7.75 5.61
C LYS A 137 -13.81 6.87 4.87
N ASN A 138 -13.35 5.90 4.08
CA ASN A 138 -14.23 5.02 3.32
C ASN A 138 -14.78 3.89 4.20
N SER A 139 -15.87 4.14 4.92
CA SER A 139 -16.49 3.21 5.88
C SER A 139 -17.07 1.95 5.25
N ASN A 140 -17.31 1.93 3.94
CA ASN A 140 -18.05 0.84 3.29
C ASN A 140 -17.23 -0.46 3.15
N ASN A 141 -15.90 -0.37 3.21
CA ASN A 141 -14.97 -1.49 2.97
C ASN A 141 -14.03 -1.73 4.14
N MET A 142 -14.51 -1.52 5.37
CA MET A 142 -13.69 -1.66 6.56
C MET A 142 -14.00 -2.94 7.34
N TYR A 143 -12.92 -3.60 7.72
CA TYR A 143 -12.86 -4.88 8.38
C TYR A 143 -11.91 -4.80 9.58
N ASP A 144 -11.87 -5.86 10.38
CA ASP A 144 -10.74 -6.11 11.26
C ASP A 144 -9.59 -6.84 10.53
N GLN A 145 -8.51 -7.12 11.25
CA GLN A 145 -7.34 -7.83 10.72
C GLN A 145 -7.60 -9.30 10.34
N PHE A 146 -8.77 -9.83 10.69
CA PHE A 146 -9.20 -11.19 10.36
C PHE A 146 -10.05 -11.23 9.09
N GLY A 147 -10.49 -10.08 8.59
CA GLY A 147 -11.37 -9.98 7.42
C GLY A 147 -12.86 -9.96 7.76
N GLU A 148 -13.21 -9.82 9.05
CA GLU A 148 -14.59 -9.70 9.48
C GLU A 148 -15.07 -8.25 9.40
N LYS A 149 -16.31 -8.07 8.91
CA LYS A 149 -16.88 -6.74 8.73
C LYS A 149 -17.35 -6.20 10.09
N THR A 150 -16.50 -5.43 10.76
CA THR A 150 -16.74 -4.98 12.14
C THR A 150 -17.39 -3.60 12.24
N GLY A 151 -17.49 -2.84 11.15
CA GLY A 151 -17.98 -1.46 11.17
C GLY A 151 -17.02 -0.59 11.98
N CYS A 152 -16.13 0.11 11.29
CA CYS A 152 -15.05 0.84 11.93
C CYS A 152 -15.53 1.99 12.83
N ASN A 153 -15.66 1.71 14.13
CA ASN A 153 -15.84 2.74 15.15
C ASN A 153 -14.49 3.33 15.53
N LYS A 154 -14.45 4.64 15.82
CA LYS A 154 -13.27 5.49 16.08
C LYS A 154 -12.25 4.95 17.11
N SER A 155 -12.57 3.88 17.83
CA SER A 155 -11.74 3.23 18.87
C SER A 155 -11.12 1.90 18.43
N LYS A 156 -11.45 1.37 17.24
CA LYS A 156 -10.88 0.12 16.72
C LYS A 156 -10.02 0.37 15.49
N GLU A 157 -8.97 -0.43 15.34
CA GLU A 157 -8.11 -0.38 14.17
C GLU A 157 -8.87 -0.86 12.92
N CYS A 158 -8.76 -0.10 11.84
CA CYS A 158 -9.48 -0.33 10.60
C CYS A 158 -8.59 -0.96 9.56
N TYR A 159 -9.08 -2.04 8.95
CA TYR A 159 -8.38 -2.75 7.89
C TYR A 159 -9.19 -2.69 6.60
N TYR A 160 -8.47 -2.61 5.50
CA TYR A 160 -9.00 -2.86 4.18
C TYR A 160 -8.69 -4.31 3.82
N CYS A 161 -9.72 -5.08 3.46
CA CYS A 161 -9.58 -6.50 3.15
C CYS A 161 -10.13 -6.85 1.77
N LEU A 162 -9.42 -7.73 1.08
CA LEU A 162 -9.86 -8.45 -0.11
C LEU A 162 -10.24 -9.87 0.33
N ASN A 163 -11.54 -10.15 0.31
CA ASN A 163 -12.09 -11.44 0.76
C ASN A 163 -12.39 -12.33 -0.44
N GLY A 164 -11.84 -13.54 -0.44
CA GLY A 164 -12.12 -14.57 -1.42
C GLY A 164 -12.86 -15.74 -0.79
N LYS A 165 -13.78 -16.35 -1.54
CA LYS A 165 -14.50 -17.57 -1.15
C LYS A 165 -14.56 -18.53 -2.33
N MET A 166 -14.48 -19.82 -2.06
CA MET A 166 -14.88 -20.83 -3.02
C MET A 166 -16.38 -20.69 -3.30
N LYS A 167 -16.76 -20.67 -4.58
CA LYS A 167 -18.16 -20.82 -4.97
C LYS A 167 -18.45 -22.32 -4.96
N ASN A 168 -19.30 -22.75 -4.03
CA ASN A 168 -19.93 -24.07 -4.11
C ASN A 168 -20.84 -24.16 -5.34
#